data_AF-A0AAV0GW16-F1
#
_entry.id   AF-A0AAV0GW16-F1
#
_cell.length_a   1.000
_cell.length_b   1.000
_cell.length_c   1.000
_cell.angle_alpha   90.00
_cell.angle_beta   90.00
_cell.angle_gamma   90.00
#
_symmetry.space_group_name_H-M   'P 1'
#
loop_
_entity.id
_entity.type
_entity.pdbx_description
1 polymer ?
#
loop_
_entity_poly.entity_id
_entity_poly.type
_entity_poly.pdbx_seq_one_letter_code
_entity_poly.pdbx_strand_id
1 'polypeptide(L)'
;MAASFVSKFSRVGRSLLGGLSNNISSVAASSTSPELTSSSNALYQMLENLSYRLFGYVLPCDSCLFLMEEPSSWLSILHQQHRTFIQMRTVLKVADNSGAKKVMCIQALKGRKGARLGDTIVASVKEAMPNGKVKKGKVVYGVVVRAAMQKGRCDGSEVKFDDNAVVLVDKQGQPIGTRVFGPVPHELRRKKHVKILTLAEHIA
;
A
#
# COMPACT_ATOMS: atom_id res chain seq x y z
N MET A 1 -36.01 43.59 22.04
CA MET A 1 -34.81 44.07 21.32
C MET A 1 -34.56 43.15 20.13
N ALA A 2 -34.58 43.72 18.91
CA ALA A 2 -34.16 43.24 17.58
C ALA A 2 -34.01 41.70 17.33
N ALA A 3 -34.74 41.07 16.38
CA ALA A 3 -34.53 41.10 14.92
C ALA A 3 -33.06 40.82 14.53
N SER A 4 -32.64 39.99 13.58
CA SER A 4 -33.23 39.23 12.46
C SER A 4 -32.02 38.71 11.67
N PHE A 5 -31.94 37.44 11.22
CA PHE A 5 -31.29 37.05 9.94
C PHE A 5 -31.37 35.54 9.70
N VAL A 6 -32.51 35.08 9.18
CA VAL A 6 -32.61 33.83 8.41
C VAL A 6 -33.48 34.15 7.20
N SER A 7 -32.91 34.24 6.00
CA SER A 7 -33.63 34.03 4.73
C SER A 7 -32.69 34.05 3.52
N LYS A 8 -33.17 33.38 2.45
CA LYS A 8 -32.67 33.27 1.07
C LYS A 8 -31.59 32.18 0.90
N PHE A 9 -31.82 31.07 0.18
CA PHE A 9 -32.46 30.96 -1.13
C PHE A 9 -33.12 29.57 -1.29
N SER A 10 -34.41 29.57 -1.65
CA SER A 10 -35.15 28.42 -2.18
C SER A 10 -36.03 28.95 -3.30
N ARG A 11 -36.11 28.18 -4.40
CA ARG A 11 -37.06 28.28 -5.54
C ARG A 11 -36.79 29.35 -6.60
N VAL A 12 -36.21 28.91 -7.72
CA VAL A 12 -36.62 29.21 -9.11
C VAL A 12 -36.15 27.98 -9.92
N GLY A 13 -36.87 27.30 -10.79
CA GLY A 13 -38.25 27.36 -11.26
C GLY A 13 -38.46 26.08 -12.08
N ARG A 14 -39.61 25.43 -11.90
CA ARG A 14 -40.08 24.28 -12.68
C ARG A 14 -41.27 24.77 -13.51
N SER A 15 -41.38 24.28 -14.74
CA SER A 15 -42.57 24.30 -15.63
C SER A 15 -42.71 25.45 -16.63
N LEU A 16 -42.44 25.15 -17.90
CA LEU A 16 -43.31 25.37 -19.08
C LEU A 16 -43.03 24.18 -20.04
N LEU A 17 -43.96 23.21 -20.19
CA LEU A 17 -44.87 23.06 -21.33
C LEU A 17 -44.14 23.27 -22.67
N GLY A 18 -44.01 22.32 -23.58
CA GLY A 18 -44.91 21.30 -24.11
C GLY A 18 -44.44 21.11 -25.57
N GLY A 19 -44.12 19.89 -26.00
CA GLY A 19 -45.00 19.18 -26.91
C GLY A 19 -44.63 19.44 -28.37
N LEU A 20 -43.95 18.48 -29.00
CA LEU A 20 -44.06 18.20 -30.44
C LEU A 20 -43.74 16.72 -30.67
N SER A 21 -44.81 15.98 -30.91
CA SER A 21 -44.86 14.68 -31.59
C SER A 21 -44.31 14.85 -33.03
N ASN A 22 -43.80 13.87 -33.79
CA ASN A 22 -44.29 12.51 -34.06
C ASN A 22 -43.28 11.81 -35.00
N ASN A 23 -43.31 10.47 -34.97
CA ASN A 23 -43.08 9.52 -36.08
C ASN A 23 -41.78 9.57 -36.89
N ILE A 24 -41.06 8.44 -36.91
CA ILE A 24 -40.96 7.59 -38.11
C ILE A 24 -40.56 6.16 -37.68
N SER A 25 -41.26 5.23 -38.30
CA SER A 25 -41.31 3.80 -38.11
C SER A 25 -40.07 3.06 -38.62
N SER A 26 -39.77 1.93 -37.96
CA SER A 26 -39.35 0.64 -38.53
C SER A 26 -38.70 0.60 -39.92
N VAL A 27 -37.43 0.16 -39.99
CA VAL A 27 -36.98 -0.84 -40.98
C VAL A 27 -35.80 -1.61 -40.36
N ALA A 28 -35.95 -2.93 -40.25
CA ALA A 28 -34.85 -3.88 -40.11
C ALA A 28 -34.50 -4.40 -41.50
N ALA A 29 -33.19 -4.47 -41.83
CA ALA A 29 -32.55 -5.59 -42.54
C ALA A 29 -31.17 -5.19 -43.12
N SER A 30 -30.17 -5.98 -42.74
CA SER A 30 -29.06 -6.52 -43.54
C SER A 30 -28.19 -5.65 -44.45
N SER A 31 -26.89 -5.86 -44.21
CA SER A 31 -25.82 -6.10 -45.19
C SER A 31 -24.98 -4.91 -45.68
N THR A 32 -23.70 -5.24 -45.83
CA THR A 32 -22.64 -4.54 -46.56
C THR A 32 -21.99 -3.34 -45.87
N SER A 33 -20.82 -3.62 -45.31
CA SER A 33 -19.74 -2.68 -45.06
C SER A 33 -19.38 -1.93 -46.35
N PRO A 34 -19.05 -0.63 -46.25
CA PRO A 34 -18.07 -0.04 -47.12
C PRO A 34 -16.84 0.40 -46.33
N GLU A 35 -15.70 -0.03 -46.84
CA GLU A 35 -14.36 0.46 -46.54
C GLU A 35 -14.27 1.98 -46.70
N LEU A 36 -13.63 2.65 -45.73
CA LEU A 36 -13.00 3.95 -45.92
C LEU A 36 -11.54 3.87 -45.44
N THR A 37 -10.76 3.23 -46.30
CA THR A 37 -9.50 3.70 -46.88
C THR A 37 -8.62 4.68 -46.07
N SER A 38 -7.54 4.12 -45.53
CA SER A 38 -6.15 4.46 -45.87
C SER A 38 -5.68 5.92 -45.79
N SER A 39 -5.82 6.58 -44.63
CA SER A 39 -5.01 7.79 -44.36
C SER A 39 -4.44 7.91 -42.93
N SER A 40 -4.64 6.90 -42.07
CA SER A 40 -4.08 6.92 -40.70
C SER A 40 -3.04 5.82 -40.41
N ASN A 41 -2.82 4.89 -41.34
CA ASN A 41 -1.82 3.81 -41.19
C ASN A 41 -0.45 4.12 -41.83
N ALA A 42 -0.30 5.22 -42.57
CA ALA A 42 0.99 5.61 -43.16
C ALA A 42 1.96 6.24 -42.15
N LEU A 43 1.45 6.86 -41.07
CA LEU A 43 2.30 7.39 -40.00
C LEU A 43 2.78 6.29 -39.03
N TYR A 44 2.00 5.22 -38.87
CA TYR A 44 2.39 4.08 -38.03
C TYR A 44 3.36 3.11 -38.72
N GLN A 45 3.37 3.03 -40.06
CA GLN A 45 4.35 2.22 -40.80
C GLN A 45 5.64 2.96 -41.20
N MET A 46 5.72 4.29 -41.06
CA MET A 46 6.99 5.02 -41.20
C MET A 46 7.86 4.99 -39.93
N LEU A 47 7.26 4.78 -38.75
CA LEU A 47 8.01 4.75 -37.48
C LEU A 47 8.59 3.38 -37.13
N GLU A 48 8.20 2.31 -37.82
CA GLU A 48 8.80 0.97 -37.63
C GLU A 48 10.00 0.70 -38.56
N ASN A 49 10.23 1.52 -39.59
CA ASN A 49 11.36 1.36 -40.52
C ASN A 49 12.58 2.25 -40.20
N LEU A 50 12.57 2.95 -39.07
CA LEU A 50 13.70 3.74 -38.56
C LEU A 50 14.43 3.09 -37.37
N SER A 51 14.20 1.79 -37.14
CA SER A 51 14.92 1.01 -36.11
C SER A 51 16.03 0.11 -36.66
N TYR A 52 16.20 0.00 -37.98
CA TYR A 52 17.15 -0.95 -38.56
C TYR A 52 17.89 -0.40 -39.79
N ARG A 53 18.87 0.47 -39.56
CA ARG A 53 20.14 0.60 -40.31
C ARG A 53 20.81 1.93 -39.98
N LEU A 54 22.14 1.88 -39.84
CA LEU A 54 23.07 2.90 -39.30
C LEU A 54 23.13 2.79 -37.77
N PHE A 55 23.92 1.90 -37.18
CA PHE A 55 25.37 1.83 -37.30
C PHE A 55 25.83 0.37 -37.15
N GLY A 56 26.25 -0.23 -38.26
CA GLY A 56 27.15 -1.36 -38.25
C GLY A 56 28.57 -0.83 -38.44
N TYR A 57 29.37 -0.83 -37.38
CA TYR A 57 30.83 -0.84 -37.48
C TYR A 57 31.37 -1.94 -36.56
N VAL A 58 31.84 -2.97 -37.25
CA VAL A 58 32.92 -3.91 -36.94
C VAL A 58 33.62 -3.68 -35.59
N LEU A 59 33.63 -4.75 -34.77
CA LEU A 59 34.44 -4.94 -33.57
C LEU A 59 35.93 -4.64 -33.86
N PRO A 60 36.62 -4.02 -32.89
CA PRO A 60 37.60 -4.85 -32.18
C PRO A 60 37.67 -4.56 -30.68
N CYS A 61 38.19 -5.57 -29.96
CA CYS A 61 38.84 -5.51 -28.66
C CYS A 61 38.00 -5.62 -27.37
N ASP A 62 38.28 -6.71 -26.65
CA ASP A 62 37.85 -7.14 -25.32
C ASP A 62 38.30 -6.22 -24.18
N SER A 63 37.70 -5.03 -24.01
CA SER A 63 37.99 -4.23 -22.80
C SER A 63 36.94 -3.19 -22.40
N CYS A 64 35.71 -3.25 -22.93
CA CYS A 64 34.60 -2.44 -22.42
C CYS A 64 33.48 -3.33 -21.91
N LEU A 65 33.77 -4.03 -20.82
CA LEU A 65 32.76 -4.24 -19.77
C LEU A 65 32.43 -2.85 -19.22
N PHE A 66 31.55 -2.14 -19.93
CA PHE A 66 30.81 -1.04 -19.35
C PHE A 66 29.93 -1.71 -18.29
N LEU A 67 30.49 -1.80 -17.08
CA LEU A 67 29.78 -2.18 -15.88
C LEU A 67 28.62 -1.19 -15.75
N MET A 68 27.44 -1.62 -16.21
CA MET A 68 26.22 -1.15 -15.59
C MET A 68 26.31 -1.65 -14.15
N GLU A 69 26.89 -0.83 -13.27
CA GLU A 69 26.75 -1.00 -11.84
C GLU A 69 25.25 -0.95 -11.54
N GLU A 70 24.66 -2.13 -11.41
CA GLU A 70 23.39 -2.33 -10.72
C GLU A 70 23.45 -1.49 -9.43
N PRO A 71 22.47 -0.61 -9.16
CA PRO A 71 22.55 0.32 -8.04
C PRO A 71 22.43 -0.47 -6.73
N SER A 72 23.58 -0.89 -6.20
CA SER A 72 23.78 -1.50 -4.89
C SER A 72 23.23 -0.62 -3.75
N SER A 73 22.90 0.64 -4.03
CA SER A 73 22.20 1.56 -3.14
C SER A 73 20.76 1.15 -2.82
N TRP A 74 19.99 0.56 -3.75
CA TRP A 74 18.57 0.22 -3.47
C TRP A 74 18.44 -1.00 -2.55
N LEU A 75 19.25 -2.03 -2.76
CA LEU A 75 19.32 -3.20 -1.88
C LEU A 75 19.89 -2.86 -0.50
N SER A 76 20.83 -1.92 -0.42
CA SER A 76 21.38 -1.44 0.85
C SER A 76 20.42 -0.52 1.61
N ILE A 77 19.66 0.36 0.94
CA ILE A 77 18.62 1.19 1.59
C ILE A 77 17.50 0.31 2.18
N LEU A 78 17.05 -0.72 1.45
CA LEU A 78 16.04 -1.67 1.96
C LEU A 78 16.59 -2.51 3.13
N HIS A 79 17.86 -2.95 3.08
CA HIS A 79 18.51 -3.65 4.20
C HIS A 79 18.75 -2.74 5.42
N GLN A 80 19.08 -1.45 5.20
CA GLN A 80 19.37 -0.49 6.25
C GLN A 80 18.09 -0.07 7.01
N GLN A 81 16.93 -0.06 6.35
CA GLN A 81 15.65 0.10 7.04
C GLN A 81 15.24 -1.12 7.85
N HIS A 82 15.73 -2.32 7.54
CA HIS A 82 15.43 -3.52 8.32
C HIS A 82 16.13 -3.52 9.69
N ARG A 83 17.39 -3.09 9.78
CA ARG A 83 18.20 -3.20 11.01
C ARG A 83 18.19 -1.98 11.93
N THR A 84 17.32 -1.00 11.68
CA THR A 84 17.19 0.21 12.50
C THR A 84 15.89 0.20 13.31
N PHE A 85 15.74 1.15 14.24
CA PHE A 85 14.48 1.32 14.96
C PHE A 85 13.31 1.55 13.99
N ILE A 86 12.13 1.03 14.34
CA ILE A 86 10.94 1.28 13.53
C ILE A 86 10.57 2.74 13.70
N GLN A 87 10.65 3.51 12.63
CA GLN A 87 10.47 4.96 12.64
C GLN A 87 9.42 5.38 11.63
N MET A 88 9.19 6.68 11.51
CA MET A 88 8.27 7.24 10.52
C MET A 88 8.67 6.75 9.12
N ARG A 89 7.65 6.42 8.29
CA ARG A 89 7.79 5.90 6.93
C ARG A 89 8.31 4.45 6.82
N THR A 90 8.69 3.79 7.91
CA THR A 90 9.02 2.36 7.87
C THR A 90 7.80 1.55 7.44
N VAL A 91 7.96 0.69 6.43
CA VAL A 91 6.92 -0.24 5.98
C VAL A 91 7.08 -1.56 6.73
N LEU A 92 5.97 -2.06 7.26
CA LEU A 92 5.91 -3.22 8.13
C LEU A 92 4.88 -4.20 7.58
N LYS A 93 5.14 -5.50 7.72
CA LYS A 93 4.17 -6.53 7.38
C LYS A 93 3.13 -6.64 8.48
N VAL A 94 1.91 -7.00 8.12
CA VAL A 94 0.85 -7.30 9.10
C VAL A 94 0.82 -8.80 9.32
N ALA A 95 0.89 -9.21 10.58
CA ALA A 95 0.96 -10.60 11.01
C ALA A 95 -0.37 -11.09 11.61
N ASP A 96 -1.50 -10.60 11.12
CA ASP A 96 -2.83 -11.01 11.57
C ASP A 96 -3.80 -11.21 10.40
N ASN A 97 -4.98 -11.74 10.71
CA ASN A 97 -6.05 -11.94 9.74
C ASN A 97 -7.04 -10.76 9.66
N SER A 98 -6.64 -9.54 10.03
CA SER A 98 -7.52 -8.35 9.98
C SER A 98 -7.86 -7.91 8.54
N GLY A 99 -7.09 -8.38 7.56
CA GLY A 99 -7.24 -8.06 6.14
C GLY A 99 -6.21 -7.06 5.62
N ALA A 100 -5.44 -6.40 6.49
CA ALA A 100 -4.29 -5.60 6.07
C ALA A 100 -3.09 -6.50 5.74
N LYS A 101 -2.32 -6.15 4.71
CA LYS A 101 -1.08 -6.88 4.31
C LYS A 101 0.17 -6.10 4.69
N LYS A 102 0.19 -4.80 4.39
CA LYS A 102 1.30 -3.88 4.69
C LYS A 102 0.79 -2.60 5.30
N VAL A 103 1.51 -2.11 6.30
CA VAL A 103 1.27 -0.81 6.93
C VAL A 103 2.54 0.02 6.92
N MET A 104 2.37 1.33 6.90
CA MET A 104 3.47 2.28 7.02
C MET A 104 3.37 3.00 8.37
N CYS A 105 4.43 2.93 9.16
CA CYS A 105 4.52 3.62 10.43
C CYS A 105 4.43 5.14 10.23
N ILE A 106 3.55 5.78 11.00
CA ILE A 106 3.42 7.23 11.08
C ILE A 106 4.17 7.71 12.31
N GLN A 107 3.90 7.09 13.47
CA GLN A 107 4.44 7.53 14.75
C GLN A 107 4.55 6.39 15.77
N ALA A 108 5.62 6.39 16.56
CA ALA A 108 5.75 5.54 17.74
C ALA A 108 5.18 6.24 18.99
N LEU A 109 4.36 5.56 19.78
CA LEU A 109 3.69 6.19 20.93
C LEU A 109 4.62 6.36 22.16
N LYS A 110 5.55 5.42 22.37
CA LYS A 110 6.36 5.37 23.60
C LYS A 110 7.74 6.03 23.51
N GLY A 111 8.25 6.33 22.30
CA GLY A 111 9.65 6.68 22.12
C GLY A 111 9.87 7.80 21.10
N ARG A 112 10.86 8.67 21.38
CA ARG A 112 11.30 9.72 20.45
C ARG A 112 12.14 9.19 19.29
N LYS A 113 12.95 8.15 19.54
CA LYS A 113 13.88 7.56 18.56
C LYS A 113 13.25 6.49 17.65
N GLY A 114 11.96 6.19 17.83
CA GLY A 114 11.25 5.10 17.15
C GLY A 114 10.71 4.04 18.11
N ALA A 115 10.16 2.97 17.54
CA ALA A 115 9.55 1.84 18.24
C ALA A 115 10.47 0.62 18.25
N ARG A 116 10.38 -0.15 19.34
CA ARG A 116 11.06 -1.43 19.52
C ARG A 116 10.04 -2.56 19.62
N LEU A 117 10.54 -3.78 19.74
CA LEU A 117 9.74 -4.98 19.99
C LEU A 117 8.79 -4.80 21.18
N GLY A 118 7.49 -4.98 20.92
CA GLY A 118 6.40 -4.86 21.88
C GLY A 118 5.91 -3.43 22.14
N ASP A 119 6.36 -2.43 21.37
CA ASP A 119 5.80 -1.08 21.44
C ASP A 119 4.60 -0.91 20.50
N THR A 120 3.71 0.01 20.88
CA THR A 120 2.55 0.40 20.06
C THR A 120 2.91 1.57 19.14
N ILE A 121 2.51 1.45 17.89
CA ILE A 121 2.69 2.44 16.84
C ILE A 121 1.35 2.84 16.23
N VAL A 122 1.31 4.03 15.65
CA VAL A 122 0.26 4.49 14.75
C VAL A 122 0.74 4.29 13.33
N ALA A 123 -0.07 3.66 12.48
CA ALA A 123 0.29 3.32 11.12
C ALA A 123 -0.85 3.59 10.14
N SER A 124 -0.51 3.78 8.87
CA SER A 124 -1.47 3.84 7.76
C SER A 124 -1.43 2.54 6.96
N VAL A 125 -2.60 2.02 6.61
CA VAL A 125 -2.71 0.80 5.80
C VAL A 125 -2.38 1.12 4.34
N LYS A 126 -1.36 0.47 3.78
CA LYS A 126 -0.91 0.68 2.39
C LYS A 126 -1.48 -0.36 1.44
N GLU A 127 -1.54 -1.61 1.90
CA GLU A 127 -2.09 -2.74 1.14
C GLU A 127 -3.07 -3.49 2.03
N ALA A 128 -4.26 -3.80 1.50
CA ALA A 128 -5.30 -4.54 2.19
C ALA A 128 -6.06 -5.43 1.21
N MET A 129 -6.65 -6.50 1.72
CA MET A 129 -7.60 -7.34 0.99
C MET A 129 -8.94 -6.60 0.84
N PRO A 130 -9.64 -6.73 -0.31
CA PRO A 130 -10.87 -5.99 -0.59
C PRO A 130 -11.99 -6.29 0.41
N ASN A 131 -12.09 -7.53 0.90
CA ASN A 131 -13.10 -7.99 1.85
C ASN A 131 -12.61 -8.01 3.30
N GLY A 132 -11.48 -7.35 3.60
CA GLY A 132 -10.91 -7.29 4.94
C GLY A 132 -11.67 -6.37 5.90
N LYS A 133 -11.55 -6.61 7.22
CA LYS A 133 -12.09 -5.70 8.26
C LYS A 133 -11.44 -4.30 8.17
N VAL A 134 -10.19 -4.25 7.73
CA VAL A 134 -9.40 -3.02 7.59
C VAL A 134 -9.20 -2.68 6.12
N LYS A 135 -9.60 -1.47 5.73
CA LYS A 135 -9.48 -0.95 4.34
C LYS A 135 -8.16 -0.20 4.14
N LYS A 136 -7.71 -0.12 2.87
CA LYS A 136 -6.55 0.70 2.46
C LYS A 136 -6.78 2.17 2.84
N GLY A 137 -5.71 2.85 3.26
CA GLY A 137 -5.72 4.27 3.65
C GLY A 137 -6.18 4.53 5.08
N LYS A 138 -6.77 3.55 5.77
CA LYS A 138 -7.18 3.71 7.17
C LYS A 138 -5.97 3.88 8.09
N VAL A 139 -6.08 4.81 9.03
CA VAL A 139 -5.13 4.95 10.16
C VAL A 139 -5.52 3.96 11.25
N VAL A 140 -4.55 3.16 11.69
CA VAL A 140 -4.72 2.06 12.64
C VAL A 140 -3.62 2.08 13.69
N TYR A 141 -3.88 1.44 14.82
CA TYR A 141 -2.86 1.16 15.83
C TYR A 141 -2.31 -0.24 15.62
N GLY A 142 -1.03 -0.44 15.90
CA GLY A 142 -0.38 -1.74 15.77
C GLY A 142 0.64 -1.96 16.87
N VAL A 143 0.77 -3.19 17.33
CA VAL A 143 1.82 -3.62 18.25
C VAL A 143 2.91 -4.32 17.45
N VAL A 144 4.16 -3.93 17.65
CA VAL A 144 5.32 -4.55 17.00
C VAL A 144 5.56 -5.94 17.60
N VAL A 145 5.41 -6.98 16.78
CA VAL A 145 5.62 -8.38 17.19
C VAL A 145 6.93 -8.95 16.68
N ARG A 146 7.40 -8.55 15.50
CA ARG A 146 8.73 -8.92 15.00
C ARG A 146 9.50 -7.68 14.60
N ALA A 147 10.78 -7.68 14.93
CA ALA A 147 11.69 -6.60 14.58
C ALA A 147 13.06 -7.17 14.23
N ALA A 148 13.64 -6.67 13.15
CA ALA A 148 15.00 -7.01 12.74
C ALA A 148 16.09 -6.26 13.54
N MET A 149 15.69 -5.23 14.29
CA MET A 149 16.50 -4.63 15.35
C MET A 149 16.57 -5.57 16.55
N GLN A 150 17.79 -5.91 16.98
CA GLN A 150 18.00 -6.81 18.12
C GLN A 150 17.53 -6.20 19.45
N LYS A 151 17.08 -7.07 20.36
CA LYS A 151 16.71 -6.69 21.72
C LYS A 151 17.34 -7.65 22.72
N GLY A 152 18.20 -7.11 23.58
CA GLY A 152 18.75 -7.84 24.72
C GLY A 152 17.67 -8.16 25.76
N ARG A 153 17.73 -9.39 26.28
CA ARG A 153 16.96 -9.89 27.41
C ARG A 153 17.79 -9.77 28.70
N CYS A 154 17.15 -9.99 29.84
CA CYS A 154 17.80 -9.82 31.15
C CYS A 154 18.80 -10.93 31.49
N ASP A 155 18.65 -12.09 30.89
CA ASP A 155 19.57 -13.24 30.93
C ASP A 155 20.79 -13.05 30.00
N GLY A 156 20.86 -11.95 29.26
CA GLY A 156 21.96 -11.65 28.33
C GLY A 156 21.77 -12.21 26.92
N SER A 157 20.77 -13.08 26.69
CA SER A 157 20.41 -13.51 25.34
C SER A 157 19.82 -12.36 24.53
N GLU A 158 19.96 -12.41 23.21
CA GLU A 158 19.38 -11.42 22.30
C GLU A 158 18.29 -12.06 21.43
N VAL A 159 17.18 -11.34 21.25
CA VAL A 159 16.14 -11.72 20.28
C VAL A 159 16.21 -10.84 19.05
N LYS A 160 16.18 -11.46 17.87
CA LYS A 160 16.16 -10.81 16.57
C LYS A 160 15.32 -11.64 15.60
N PHE A 161 14.55 -10.95 14.75
CA PHE A 161 13.77 -11.55 13.68
C PHE A 161 14.31 -11.13 12.31
N ASP A 162 13.93 -11.84 11.25
CA ASP A 162 14.37 -11.50 9.90
C ASP A 162 13.61 -10.29 9.31
N ASP A 163 12.33 -10.15 9.69
CA ASP A 163 11.45 -9.11 9.20
C ASP A 163 10.77 -8.29 10.31
N ASN A 164 10.31 -7.10 9.91
CA ASN A 164 9.54 -6.23 10.78
C ASN A 164 8.04 -6.47 10.56
N ALA A 165 7.33 -6.87 11.62
CA ALA A 165 5.91 -7.18 11.55
C ALA A 165 5.12 -6.66 12.74
N VAL A 166 3.84 -6.36 12.50
CA VAL A 166 2.91 -5.82 13.49
C VAL A 166 1.58 -6.59 13.50
N VAL A 167 0.92 -6.58 14.66
CA VAL A 167 -0.46 -7.01 14.82
C VAL A 167 -1.33 -5.79 15.04
N LEU A 168 -2.46 -5.69 14.34
CA LEU A 168 -3.35 -4.53 14.47
C LEU A 168 -4.16 -4.61 15.76
N VAL A 169 -4.24 -3.47 16.43
CA VAL A 169 -4.96 -3.31 17.70
C VAL A 169 -5.91 -2.12 17.64
N ASP A 170 -6.91 -2.13 18.52
CA ASP A 170 -7.75 -0.97 18.78
C ASP A 170 -7.03 0.06 19.69
N LYS A 171 -7.76 1.11 20.09
CA LYS A 171 -7.23 2.16 20.98
C LYS A 171 -6.98 1.66 22.41
N GLN A 172 -7.68 0.62 22.82
CA GLN A 172 -7.61 -0.08 24.11
C GLN A 172 -6.52 -1.16 24.10
N GLY A 173 -5.78 -1.32 22.99
CA GLY A 173 -4.70 -2.30 22.84
C GLY A 173 -5.19 -3.73 22.63
N GLN A 174 -6.45 -3.92 22.23
CA GLN A 174 -7.04 -5.23 21.94
C GLN A 174 -6.82 -5.62 20.48
N PRO A 175 -6.45 -6.88 20.17
CA PRO A 175 -6.23 -7.30 18.79
C PRO A 175 -7.53 -7.24 17.97
N ILE A 176 -7.43 -6.70 16.74
CA ILE A 176 -8.55 -6.63 15.79
C ILE A 176 -8.74 -7.97 15.06
N GLY A 177 -7.61 -8.64 14.78
CA GLY A 177 -7.57 -9.99 14.24
C GLY A 177 -7.96 -11.04 15.27
N THR A 178 -8.42 -12.19 14.79
CA THR A 178 -8.73 -13.36 15.61
C THR A 178 -7.55 -14.33 15.69
N ARG A 179 -6.61 -14.27 14.74
CA ARG A 179 -5.42 -15.14 14.71
C ARG A 179 -4.18 -14.33 14.34
N VAL A 180 -3.05 -14.67 14.95
CA VAL A 180 -1.73 -14.07 14.69
C VAL A 180 -0.84 -15.11 14.02
N PHE A 181 -0.12 -14.70 12.98
CA PHE A 181 0.72 -15.57 12.16
C PHE A 181 2.22 -15.39 12.44
N GLY A 182 2.92 -16.52 12.47
CA GLY A 182 4.37 -16.57 12.67
C GLY A 182 4.79 -16.50 14.15
N PRO A 183 6.12 -16.48 14.41
CA PRO A 183 6.65 -16.49 15.77
C PRO A 183 6.37 -15.16 16.48
N VAL A 184 5.98 -15.26 17.75
CA VAL A 184 5.66 -14.12 18.61
C VAL A 184 6.53 -14.14 19.87
N PRO A 185 7.22 -13.03 20.20
CA PRO A 185 8.12 -12.96 21.35
C PRO A 185 7.37 -12.95 22.69
N HIS A 186 7.88 -13.68 23.68
CA HIS A 186 7.31 -13.69 25.05
C HIS A 186 7.37 -12.32 25.77
N GLU A 187 8.15 -11.36 25.27
CA GLU A 187 8.36 -10.00 25.80
C GLU A 187 7.06 -9.19 25.86
N LEU A 188 6.09 -9.55 25.02
CA LEU A 188 4.76 -8.95 24.99
C LEU A 188 4.01 -9.14 26.32
N ARG A 189 4.33 -10.17 27.13
CA ARG A 189 3.77 -10.31 28.50
C ARG A 189 4.12 -9.11 29.37
N ARG A 190 5.39 -8.70 29.38
CA ARG A 190 5.87 -7.53 30.14
C ARG A 190 5.25 -6.21 29.65
N LYS A 191 4.85 -6.17 28.38
CA LYS A 191 4.22 -4.99 27.75
C LYS A 191 2.68 -5.00 27.88
N LYS A 192 2.10 -5.94 28.64
CA LYS A 192 0.64 -6.09 28.86
C LYS A 192 -0.17 -6.47 27.61
N HIS A 193 0.47 -7.07 26.61
CA HIS A 193 -0.19 -7.56 25.38
C HIS A 193 -0.46 -9.07 25.44
N VAL A 194 -0.96 -9.57 26.59
CA VAL A 194 -1.12 -11.01 26.85
C VAL A 194 -2.08 -11.67 25.87
N LYS A 195 -3.15 -10.98 25.46
CA LYS A 195 -4.12 -11.53 24.51
C LYS A 195 -3.51 -11.85 23.14
N ILE A 196 -2.52 -11.08 22.69
CA ILE A 196 -1.83 -11.36 21.43
C ILE A 196 -1.06 -12.68 21.53
N LEU A 197 -0.47 -12.98 22.69
CA LEU A 197 0.21 -14.25 22.94
C LEU A 197 -0.76 -15.43 22.90
N THR A 198 -1.96 -15.28 23.46
CA THR A 198 -2.96 -16.35 23.48
C THR A 198 -3.46 -16.70 22.07
N LEU A 199 -3.45 -15.74 21.14
CA LEU A 199 -3.88 -15.93 19.75
C LEU A 199 -2.73 -16.36 18.81
N ALA A 200 -1.51 -16.45 19.32
CA ALA A 200 -0.32 -16.76 18.53
C ALA A 200 -0.19 -18.28 18.29
N GLU A 201 0.25 -18.63 17.09
CA GLU A 201 0.51 -20.03 16.70
C GLU A 201 1.82 -20.56 17.28
N HIS A 202 2.86 -19.73 17.37
CA HIS A 202 4.16 -20.11 17.93
C HIS A 202 4.76 -18.97 18.77
N ILE A 203 5.31 -19.31 19.94
CA ILE A 203 5.90 -18.35 20.89
C ILE A 203 7.42 -18.56 20.94
N ALA A 204 8.19 -17.46 20.89
CA ALA A 204 9.66 -17.43 20.89
C ALA A 204 10.24 -16.59 22.05
#